data_AF-A0A3G9HFU4-F1
#
_entry.id   AF-A0A3G9HFU4-F1
#
_cell.length_a   1.000
_cell.length_b   1.000
_cell.length_c   1.000
_cell.angle_alpha   90.00
_cell.angle_beta   90.00
_cell.angle_gamma   90.00
#
_symmetry.space_group_name_H-M   'P 1'
#
loop_
_entity.id
_entity.type
_entity.pdbx_description
1 polymer ?
#
loop_
_entity_poly.entity_id
_entity_poly.type
_entity_poly.pdbx_seq_one_letter_code
_entity_poly.pdbx_strand_id
1 'polypeptide(L)'
;MRPVIKKQRIALFTPQGFLDGNSATGLITMQDMEVTKSSGVHMVLVSMKKVVFFNKNGVTILLDILTKLQKEMKATIGFCDYNRKQYEAFFNLFEGEIPFSLFKTLEIAMLFAGGRDSKGESEENVLIYNEDSTQRSMQAIEIYDRGYNPVVVQKRDDFNQKAQDREKFVEVIDITYLGFMGSRIAAKTRGNCVIYYLKGFLDGSVTEQFDVMYHRNCLKVGFQLFMFDATRVSSLNIHAANFFSRLSTAGAEYGALIAIVGLDMDKTPKAFVEELEDAGIMFFESETDFFADEIVKSMTGGGAAVKKERNRLTKPVVARLPVFVDAAMDTLQMMTNMIAVKEDMKIQPLVTAGKDLMASSVAFYGDIEGMVTLIMPKKLVQRSCMLLVGEESDDEEVLGDALSELVNIVAGKSKTMLQEADVNINITLPRSYTSIDDLTATLEGLQGVQVNFSFDQYPFTFYLSP
;
A
#
# COMPACT_ATOMS: atom_id res chain seq x y z
N MET A 1 1.95 7.82 -33.19
CA MET A 1 2.83 8.91 -32.74
C MET A 1 4.04 8.29 -32.07
N ARG A 2 5.23 8.56 -32.61
CA ARG A 2 6.46 7.95 -32.10
C ARG A 2 6.76 8.44 -30.68
N PRO A 3 7.04 7.54 -29.72
CA PRO A 3 7.40 7.94 -28.36
C PRO A 3 8.75 8.67 -28.36
N VAL A 4 8.86 9.71 -27.55
CA VAL A 4 10.14 10.34 -27.23
C VAL A 4 10.69 9.67 -25.99
N ILE A 5 11.81 8.95 -26.13
CA ILE A 5 12.48 8.30 -25.01
C ILE A 5 13.33 9.33 -24.26
N LYS A 6 12.99 9.60 -23.00
CA LYS A 6 13.71 10.54 -22.13
C LYS A 6 14.63 9.77 -21.18
N LYS A 7 15.94 10.08 -21.28
CA LYS A 7 17.02 9.48 -20.49
C LYS A 7 16.96 7.94 -20.40
N GLN A 8 16.46 7.27 -21.46
CA GLN A 8 16.25 5.81 -21.51
C GLN A 8 15.31 5.23 -20.43
N ARG A 9 14.50 6.06 -19.74
CA ARG A 9 13.67 5.61 -18.60
C ARG A 9 12.19 5.90 -18.75
N ILE A 10 11.84 6.97 -19.47
CA ILE A 10 10.45 7.34 -19.74
C ILE A 10 10.19 7.33 -21.25
N ALA A 11 9.16 6.60 -21.70
CA ALA A 11 8.58 6.79 -23.02
C ALA A 11 7.46 7.83 -22.93
N LEU A 12 7.64 8.96 -23.64
CA LEU A 12 6.69 10.07 -23.61
C LEU A 12 5.93 10.19 -24.94
N PHE A 13 4.60 10.15 -24.86
CA PHE A 13 3.69 10.47 -25.96
C PHE A 13 3.16 11.90 -25.79
N THR A 14 3.15 12.70 -26.85
CA THR A 14 2.75 14.13 -26.78
C THR A 14 1.62 14.43 -27.76
N PRO A 15 0.38 14.00 -27.46
CA PRO A 15 -0.76 14.31 -28.31
C PRO A 15 -1.02 15.82 -28.37
N GLN A 16 -1.62 16.27 -29.47
CA GLN A 16 -1.90 17.68 -29.72
C GLN A 16 -3.38 17.87 -30.07
N GLY A 17 -3.98 18.94 -29.55
CA GLY A 17 -5.35 19.33 -29.88
C GLY A 17 -6.37 18.72 -28.95
N PHE A 18 -7.41 18.11 -29.51
CA PHE A 18 -8.51 17.49 -28.77
C PHE A 18 -8.20 16.01 -28.51
N LEU A 19 -8.55 15.54 -27.32
CA LEU A 19 -8.49 14.12 -26.95
C LEU A 19 -9.92 13.60 -26.70
N ASP A 20 -10.56 13.17 -27.77
CA ASP A 20 -11.90 12.60 -27.78
C ASP A 20 -11.91 11.20 -28.40
N GLY A 21 -13.08 10.54 -28.45
CA GLY A 21 -13.19 9.17 -28.97
C GLY A 21 -12.71 8.98 -30.41
N ASN A 22 -12.83 10.03 -31.24
CA ASN A 22 -12.45 9.97 -32.66
C ASN A 22 -10.97 10.24 -32.86
N SER A 23 -10.43 11.23 -32.13
CA SER A 23 -9.04 11.66 -32.22
C SER A 23 -8.08 10.76 -31.46
N ALA A 24 -8.52 10.10 -30.38
CA ALA A 24 -7.68 9.20 -29.59
C ALA A 24 -7.37 7.88 -30.33
N THR A 25 -8.31 7.44 -31.17
CA THR A 25 -8.19 6.22 -31.97
C THR A 25 -7.10 6.40 -33.03
N GLY A 26 -5.96 5.75 -32.83
CA GLY A 26 -4.82 5.81 -33.75
C GLY A 26 -3.71 6.79 -33.36
N LEU A 27 -3.80 7.47 -32.21
CA LEU A 27 -2.68 8.29 -31.70
C LEU A 27 -1.43 7.46 -31.44
N ILE A 28 -1.59 6.26 -30.90
CA ILE A 28 -0.50 5.31 -30.62
C ILE A 28 -0.77 4.07 -31.49
N THR A 29 0.15 3.81 -32.43
CA THR A 29 0.04 2.66 -33.35
C THR A 29 0.71 1.42 -32.78
N MET A 30 0.44 0.25 -33.35
CA MET A 30 1.13 -1.00 -32.98
C MET A 30 2.66 -0.89 -33.12
N GLN A 31 3.14 -0.16 -34.13
CA GLN A 31 4.57 0.06 -34.32
C GLN A 31 5.17 0.93 -33.20
N ASP A 32 4.43 1.95 -32.74
CA ASP A 32 4.85 2.78 -31.61
C ASP A 32 4.92 1.97 -30.31
N MET A 33 4.00 1.02 -30.13
CA MET A 33 4.00 0.09 -29.00
C MET A 33 5.23 -0.83 -29.02
N GLU A 34 5.54 -1.45 -30.17
CA GLU A 34 6.72 -2.31 -30.35
C GLU A 34 8.03 -1.55 -30.04
N VAL A 35 8.15 -0.31 -30.53
CA VAL A 35 9.31 0.55 -30.23
C VAL A 35 9.41 0.82 -28.73
N THR A 36 8.29 1.11 -28.06
CA THR A 36 8.27 1.33 -26.61
C THR A 36 8.72 0.09 -25.86
N LYS A 37 8.22 -1.10 -26.24
CA LYS A 37 8.62 -2.38 -25.63
C LYS A 37 10.12 -2.64 -25.76
N SER A 38 10.67 -2.42 -26.95
CA SER A 38 12.10 -2.63 -27.22
C SER A 38 13.04 -1.66 -26.48
N SER A 39 12.49 -0.58 -25.92
CA SER A 39 13.29 0.48 -25.28
C SER A 39 13.62 0.25 -23.80
N GLY A 40 13.03 -0.77 -23.16
CA GLY A 40 13.33 -1.12 -21.77
C GLY A 40 12.96 -0.04 -20.73
N VAL A 41 12.05 0.87 -21.07
CA VAL A 41 11.64 1.97 -20.18
C VAL A 41 10.82 1.46 -18.99
N HIS A 42 10.99 2.14 -17.85
CA HIS A 42 10.27 1.83 -16.61
C HIS A 42 8.97 2.63 -16.47
N MET A 43 8.76 3.63 -17.33
CA MET A 43 7.58 4.49 -17.29
C MET A 43 7.11 4.87 -18.69
N VAL A 44 5.80 4.87 -18.91
CA VAL A 44 5.15 5.27 -20.16
C VAL A 44 4.10 6.34 -19.86
N LEU A 45 4.32 7.55 -20.37
CA LEU A 45 3.49 8.71 -20.06
C LEU A 45 2.88 9.35 -21.30
N VAL A 46 1.72 9.97 -21.11
CA VAL A 46 1.10 10.87 -22.09
C VAL A 46 1.13 12.30 -21.54
N SER A 47 1.83 13.20 -22.25
CA SER A 47 1.91 14.62 -21.90
C SER A 47 0.66 15.37 -22.34
N MET A 48 0.02 16.06 -21.41
CA MET A 48 -1.15 16.91 -21.61
C MET A 48 -0.81 18.33 -22.06
N LYS A 49 0.48 18.67 -22.18
CA LYS A 49 1.00 20.02 -22.48
C LYS A 49 0.38 20.68 -23.72
N LYS A 50 0.04 19.90 -24.75
CA LYS A 50 -0.53 20.37 -26.03
C LYS A 50 -1.99 19.97 -26.21
N VAL A 51 -2.62 19.40 -25.17
CA VAL A 51 -4.02 18.98 -25.19
C VAL A 51 -4.87 20.15 -24.70
N VAL A 52 -5.76 20.63 -25.57
CA VAL A 52 -6.65 21.77 -25.30
C VAL A 52 -7.90 21.31 -24.55
N PHE A 53 -8.39 20.11 -24.85
CA PHE A 53 -9.58 19.53 -24.24
C PHE A 53 -9.51 18.00 -24.30
N PHE A 54 -10.08 17.33 -23.29
CA PHE A 54 -10.26 15.89 -23.29
C PHE A 54 -11.59 15.49 -22.67
N ASN A 55 -12.12 14.33 -23.07
CA ASN A 55 -13.29 13.72 -22.43
C ASN A 55 -12.98 12.30 -21.94
N LYS A 56 -13.92 11.71 -21.18
CA LYS A 56 -13.77 10.35 -20.61
C LYS A 56 -13.35 9.35 -21.68
N ASN A 57 -14.05 9.32 -22.81
CA ASN A 57 -13.80 8.35 -23.89
C ASN A 57 -12.39 8.47 -24.47
N GLY A 58 -11.90 9.69 -24.74
CA GLY A 58 -10.55 9.90 -25.28
C GLY A 58 -9.46 9.45 -24.30
N VAL A 59 -9.64 9.74 -23.00
CA VAL A 59 -8.71 9.30 -21.95
C VAL A 59 -8.75 7.79 -21.77
N THR A 60 -9.94 7.18 -21.73
CA THR A 60 -10.11 5.72 -21.61
C THR A 60 -9.44 4.97 -22.76
N ILE A 61 -9.58 5.43 -24.01
CA ILE A 61 -8.92 4.79 -25.17
C ILE A 61 -7.40 4.80 -25.00
N LEU A 62 -6.81 5.92 -24.57
CA LEU A 62 -5.37 5.96 -24.31
C LEU A 62 -4.98 5.07 -23.14
N LEU A 63 -5.79 5.03 -22.07
CA LEU A 63 -5.55 4.16 -20.93
C LEU A 63 -5.60 2.69 -21.30
N ASP A 64 -6.50 2.26 -22.17
CA ASP A 64 -6.57 0.88 -22.65
C ASP A 64 -5.28 0.49 -23.38
N ILE A 65 -4.72 1.41 -24.17
CA ILE A 65 -3.44 1.21 -24.85
C ILE A 65 -2.28 1.13 -23.84
N LEU A 66 -2.23 2.07 -22.89
CA LEU A 66 -1.20 2.09 -21.85
C LEU A 66 -1.27 0.85 -20.96
N THR A 67 -2.46 0.39 -20.60
CA THR A 67 -2.68 -0.81 -19.76
C THR A 67 -2.20 -2.07 -20.48
N LYS A 68 -2.34 -2.16 -21.80
CA LYS A 68 -1.75 -3.25 -22.58
C LYS A 68 -0.21 -3.23 -22.49
N LEU A 69 0.41 -2.05 -22.63
CA LEU A 69 1.86 -1.91 -22.46
C LEU A 69 2.31 -2.25 -21.03
N GLN A 70 1.55 -1.83 -20.03
CA GLN A 70 1.82 -2.13 -18.62
C GLN A 70 1.84 -3.64 -18.35
N LYS A 71 0.86 -4.39 -18.86
CA LYS A 71 0.78 -5.86 -18.65
C LYS A 71 1.99 -6.60 -19.19
N GLU A 72 2.56 -6.12 -20.29
CA GLU A 72 3.72 -6.76 -20.93
C GLU A 72 5.06 -6.29 -20.36
N MET A 73 5.19 -5.01 -20.03
CA MET A 73 6.47 -4.39 -19.62
C MET A 73 6.63 -4.24 -18.10
N LYS A 74 5.54 -4.37 -17.34
CA LYS A 74 5.47 -4.00 -15.91
C LYS A 74 5.92 -2.55 -15.63
N ALA A 75 5.70 -1.65 -16.59
CA ALA A 75 6.07 -0.24 -16.49
C ALA A 75 4.97 0.61 -15.83
N THR A 76 5.36 1.70 -15.17
CA THR A 76 4.42 2.69 -14.65
C THR A 76 3.75 3.44 -15.78
N ILE A 77 2.43 3.56 -15.75
CA ILE A 77 1.66 4.28 -16.78
C ILE A 77 0.95 5.49 -16.20
N GLY A 78 0.79 6.53 -17.02
CA GLY A 78 0.17 7.75 -16.53
C GLY A 78 0.13 8.92 -17.49
N PHE A 79 -0.22 10.08 -16.95
CA PHE A 79 -0.24 11.35 -17.65
C PHE A 79 0.67 12.36 -16.95
N CYS A 80 1.22 13.30 -17.73
CA CYS A 80 2.02 14.40 -17.20
C CYS A 80 1.74 15.74 -17.86
N ASP A 81 2.38 16.81 -17.38
CA ASP A 81 2.31 18.17 -17.94
C ASP A 81 0.88 18.74 -18.02
N TYR A 82 0.11 18.56 -16.95
CA TYR A 82 -1.25 19.07 -16.82
C TYR A 82 -1.33 20.27 -15.87
N ASN A 83 -2.41 21.05 -16.00
CA ASN A 83 -2.75 22.11 -15.05
C ASN A 83 -3.76 21.63 -14.01
N ARG A 84 -4.03 22.47 -12.98
CA ARG A 84 -4.96 22.14 -11.89
C ARG A 84 -6.37 21.79 -12.36
N LYS A 85 -6.91 22.51 -13.36
CA LYS A 85 -8.25 22.20 -13.92
C LYS A 85 -8.27 20.82 -14.58
N GLN A 86 -7.21 20.46 -15.29
CA GLN A 86 -7.08 19.14 -15.90
C GLN A 86 -6.90 18.04 -14.86
N TYR A 87 -6.15 18.30 -13.78
CA TYR A 87 -6.03 17.38 -12.65
C TYR A 87 -7.39 17.08 -12.01
N GLU A 88 -8.14 18.12 -11.64
CA GLU A 88 -9.50 17.98 -11.08
C GLU A 88 -10.44 17.28 -12.08
N ALA A 89 -10.29 17.54 -13.38
CA ALA A 89 -11.05 16.85 -14.41
C ALA A 89 -10.76 15.34 -14.45
N PHE A 90 -9.52 14.87 -14.24
CA PHE A 90 -9.25 13.44 -14.13
C PHE A 90 -10.03 12.79 -12.98
N PHE A 91 -10.01 13.39 -11.79
CA PHE A 91 -10.78 12.85 -10.65
C PHE A 91 -12.29 12.84 -10.92
N ASN A 92 -12.82 13.88 -11.56
CA ASN A 92 -14.24 13.96 -11.91
C ASN A 92 -14.66 12.92 -12.96
N LEU A 93 -13.83 12.66 -13.98
CA LEU A 93 -14.16 11.69 -15.04
C LEU A 93 -14.11 10.24 -14.55
N PHE A 94 -13.29 9.97 -13.53
CA PHE A 94 -13.03 8.63 -12.96
C PHE A 94 -13.58 8.45 -11.54
N GLU A 95 -14.50 9.32 -11.10
CA GLU A 95 -15.24 9.18 -9.82
C GLU A 95 -14.31 8.98 -8.60
N GLY A 96 -13.13 9.60 -8.61
CA GLY A 96 -12.14 9.52 -7.53
C GLY A 96 -11.17 8.35 -7.61
N GLU A 97 -11.40 7.36 -8.49
CA GLU A 97 -10.55 6.17 -8.61
C GLU A 97 -9.71 6.23 -9.89
N ILE A 98 -8.45 6.64 -9.75
CA ILE A 98 -7.54 6.80 -10.88
C ILE A 98 -6.58 5.59 -10.96
N PRO A 99 -6.74 4.68 -11.94
CA PRO A 99 -5.91 3.48 -12.06
C PRO A 99 -4.55 3.73 -12.72
N PHE A 100 -4.08 4.97 -12.72
CA PHE A 100 -2.87 5.43 -13.41
C PHE A 100 -2.24 6.60 -12.65
N SER A 101 -0.95 6.83 -12.86
CA SER A 101 -0.25 7.92 -12.18
C SER A 101 -0.43 9.26 -12.90
N LEU A 102 -0.44 10.33 -12.12
CA LEU A 102 -0.52 11.71 -12.58
C LEU A 102 0.70 12.45 -12.04
N PHE A 103 1.54 12.98 -12.93
CA PHE A 103 2.69 13.80 -12.58
C PHE A 103 2.51 15.22 -13.10
N LYS A 104 2.48 16.23 -12.23
CA LYS A 104 2.19 17.61 -12.64
C LYS A 104 3.10 18.07 -13.79
N THR A 105 4.38 17.70 -13.75
CA THR A 105 5.34 17.94 -14.84
C THR A 105 6.15 16.69 -15.16
N LEU A 106 6.74 16.67 -16.37
CA LEU A 106 7.71 15.65 -16.75
C LEU A 106 8.93 15.62 -15.83
N GLU A 107 9.38 16.77 -15.32
CA GLU A 107 10.50 16.86 -14.37
C GLU A 107 10.19 16.12 -13.07
N ILE A 108 8.98 16.26 -12.54
CA ILE A 108 8.53 15.50 -11.37
C ILE A 108 8.51 14.01 -11.70
N ALA A 109 7.95 13.62 -12.85
CA ALA A 109 7.93 12.21 -13.27
C ALA A 109 9.34 11.61 -13.38
N MET A 110 10.35 12.40 -13.78
CA MET A 110 11.73 11.97 -13.84
C MET A 110 12.33 11.66 -12.46
N LEU A 111 11.90 12.35 -11.40
CA LEU A 111 12.27 11.99 -10.02
C LEU A 111 11.78 10.57 -9.72
N PHE A 112 10.51 10.28 -10.05
CA PHE A 112 9.87 8.98 -9.86
C PHE A 112 10.29 7.89 -10.86
N ALA A 113 10.91 8.22 -11.98
CA ALA A 113 11.47 7.26 -12.94
C ALA A 113 12.92 6.88 -12.61
N GLY A 114 13.56 7.62 -11.69
CA GLY A 114 14.89 7.36 -11.19
C GLY A 114 15.93 7.85 -12.18
N GLY A 115 17.11 8.21 -11.69
CA GLY A 115 18.14 8.77 -12.56
C GLY A 115 19.54 8.90 -11.97
N ARG A 116 19.75 8.51 -10.69
CA ARG A 116 21.06 8.45 -10.09
C ARG A 116 21.41 7.00 -9.79
N ASP A 117 22.57 6.58 -10.29
CA ASP A 117 23.15 5.25 -10.01
C ASP A 117 24.03 5.28 -8.73
N SER A 118 23.74 6.19 -7.80
CA SER A 118 24.51 6.36 -6.57
C SER A 118 23.58 6.39 -5.37
N LYS A 119 23.52 5.27 -4.63
CA LYS A 119 23.22 5.29 -3.19
C LYS A 119 24.28 6.19 -2.54
N GLY A 120 23.88 7.35 -2.04
CA GLY A 120 24.79 8.31 -1.43
C GLY A 120 24.18 9.71 -1.37
N GLU A 121 23.90 10.15 -0.14
CA GLU A 121 23.75 11.54 0.31
C GLU A 121 23.65 12.59 -0.79
N SER A 122 22.43 12.97 -1.18
CA SER A 122 22.23 14.27 -1.80
C SER A 122 21.55 15.21 -0.81
N GLU A 123 22.13 16.40 -0.63
CA GLU A 123 21.54 17.50 0.15
C GLU A 123 20.35 18.15 -0.57
N GLU A 124 19.92 17.58 -1.70
CA GLU A 124 18.88 18.13 -2.57
C GLU A 124 17.50 17.83 -2.00
N ASN A 125 16.90 18.86 -1.41
CA ASN A 125 15.58 18.76 -0.83
C ASN A 125 14.49 18.76 -1.91
N VAL A 126 13.46 17.94 -1.72
CA VAL A 126 12.24 17.93 -2.53
C VAL A 126 11.06 18.22 -1.61
N LEU A 127 10.35 19.32 -1.84
CA LEU A 127 9.19 19.70 -1.02
C LEU A 127 7.96 18.91 -1.46
N ILE A 128 7.28 18.22 -0.55
CA ILE A 128 6.15 17.36 -0.87
C ILE A 128 4.90 17.78 -0.11
N TYR A 129 3.80 17.97 -0.84
CA TYR A 129 2.48 18.18 -0.28
C TYR A 129 1.41 17.41 -1.06
N ASN A 130 0.58 16.68 -0.32
CA ASN A 130 -0.66 16.09 -0.81
C ASN A 130 -1.73 16.24 0.28
N GLU A 131 -2.98 16.46 -0.11
CA GLU A 131 -4.11 16.51 0.84
C GLU A 131 -4.35 15.12 1.46
N ASP A 132 -4.18 14.06 0.68
CA ASP A 132 -4.21 12.68 1.15
C ASP A 132 -2.89 12.32 1.82
N SER A 133 -2.94 11.95 3.11
CA SER A 133 -1.77 11.58 3.92
C SER A 133 -1.06 10.33 3.38
N THR A 134 -1.80 9.35 2.87
CA THR A 134 -1.26 8.11 2.29
C THR A 134 -0.45 8.42 1.05
N GLN A 135 -1.01 9.22 0.14
CA GLN A 135 -0.32 9.66 -1.07
C GLN A 135 0.92 10.48 -0.74
N ARG A 136 0.84 11.33 0.29
CA ARG A 136 1.97 12.14 0.75
C ARG A 136 3.14 11.28 1.22
N SER A 137 2.87 10.26 2.03
CA SER A 137 3.87 9.31 2.52
C SER A 137 4.45 8.47 1.39
N MET A 138 3.62 7.93 0.50
CA MET A 138 4.08 7.17 -0.67
C MET A 138 5.03 7.99 -1.56
N GLN A 139 4.70 9.27 -1.80
CA GLN A 139 5.55 10.16 -2.58
C GLN A 139 6.89 10.42 -1.89
N ALA A 140 6.89 10.63 -0.58
CA ALA A 140 8.12 10.86 0.18
C ALA A 140 9.07 9.67 0.16
N ILE A 141 8.55 8.46 0.36
CA ILE A 141 9.32 7.21 0.33
C ILE A 141 9.93 7.01 -1.05
N GLU A 142 9.13 7.12 -2.11
CA GLU A 142 9.62 6.89 -3.47
C GLU A 142 10.71 7.90 -3.85
N ILE A 143 10.57 9.16 -3.45
CA ILE A 143 11.58 10.21 -3.66
C ILE A 143 12.87 9.93 -2.88
N TYR A 144 12.75 9.46 -1.64
CA TYR A 144 13.90 9.04 -0.83
C TYR A 144 14.64 7.85 -1.43
N ASP A 145 13.92 6.82 -1.87
CA ASP A 145 14.47 5.64 -2.53
C ASP A 145 15.23 6.00 -3.82
N ARG A 146 14.88 7.12 -4.46
CA ARG A 146 15.60 7.65 -5.63
C ARG A 146 16.77 8.57 -5.27
N GLY A 147 17.10 8.73 -3.99
CA GLY A 147 18.30 9.42 -3.50
C GLY A 147 18.14 10.91 -3.19
N TYR A 148 16.91 11.39 -3.01
CA TYR A 148 16.61 12.79 -2.65
C TYR A 148 16.19 12.92 -1.18
N ASN A 149 16.25 14.13 -0.61
CA ASN A 149 15.75 14.38 0.74
C ASN A 149 14.29 14.92 0.72
N PRO A 150 13.27 14.12 1.05
CA PRO A 150 11.89 14.59 1.05
C PRO A 150 11.61 15.51 2.24
N VAL A 151 11.18 16.74 1.97
CA VAL A 151 10.67 17.68 2.97
C VAL A 151 9.15 17.66 2.89
N VAL A 152 8.53 16.87 3.75
CA VAL A 152 7.07 16.66 3.74
C VAL A 152 6.37 17.78 4.51
N VAL A 153 5.28 18.30 3.94
CA VAL A 153 4.45 19.32 4.58
C VAL A 153 2.99 18.87 4.62
N GLN A 154 2.37 19.01 5.79
CA GLN A 154 1.04 18.47 6.04
C GLN A 154 -0.09 19.47 5.79
N LYS A 155 0.12 20.74 6.13
CA LYS A 155 -0.88 21.81 5.94
C LYS A 155 -0.59 22.60 4.68
N ARG A 156 -1.65 22.97 3.96
CA ARG A 156 -1.52 23.77 2.73
C ARG A 156 -0.82 25.10 2.98
N ASP A 157 -1.09 25.73 4.12
CA ASP A 157 -0.52 27.03 4.47
C ASP A 157 0.98 26.95 4.72
N ASP A 158 1.44 25.94 5.45
CA ASP A 158 2.87 25.68 5.69
C ASP A 158 3.58 25.35 4.37
N PHE A 159 2.90 24.62 3.47
CA PHE A 159 3.43 24.32 2.15
C PHE A 159 3.59 25.60 1.33
N ASN A 160 2.58 26.47 1.33
CA ASN A 160 2.63 27.75 0.62
C ASN A 160 3.74 28.66 1.16
N GLN A 161 4.01 28.64 2.47
CA GLN A 161 5.12 29.39 3.07
C GLN A 161 6.47 28.82 2.64
N LYS A 162 6.69 27.51 2.79
CA LYS A 162 7.96 26.87 2.41
C LYS A 162 8.22 26.90 0.90
N ALA A 163 7.17 26.84 0.08
CA ALA A 163 7.27 26.91 -1.37
C ALA A 163 7.73 28.29 -1.89
N GLN A 164 7.67 29.35 -1.06
CA GLN A 164 8.23 30.67 -1.41
C GLN A 164 9.77 30.62 -1.48
N ASP A 165 10.40 29.78 -0.65
CA ASP A 165 11.84 29.54 -0.66
C ASP A 165 12.23 28.49 -1.71
N ARG A 166 11.75 28.64 -2.96
CA ARG A 166 11.95 27.64 -4.02
C ARG A 166 13.41 27.26 -4.27
N GLU A 167 14.34 28.19 -4.03
CA GLU A 167 15.78 27.99 -4.20
C GLU A 167 16.37 26.90 -3.27
N LYS A 168 15.67 26.54 -2.18
CA LYS A 168 16.08 25.47 -1.25
C LYS A 168 15.70 24.08 -1.72
N PHE A 169 14.88 23.97 -2.77
CA PHE A 169 14.31 22.72 -3.23
C PHE A 169 14.63 22.49 -4.71
N VAL A 170 15.06 21.29 -5.06
CA VAL A 170 15.27 20.91 -6.45
C VAL A 170 13.95 20.86 -7.21
N GLU A 171 12.91 20.35 -6.55
CA GLU A 171 11.54 20.41 -7.05
C GLU A 171 10.51 20.52 -5.93
N VAL A 172 9.32 20.97 -6.32
CA VAL A 172 8.16 21.08 -5.44
C VAL A 172 7.06 20.20 -6.00
N ILE A 173 6.71 19.15 -5.26
CA ILE A 173 5.68 18.18 -5.61
C ILE A 173 4.36 18.61 -4.98
N ASP A 174 3.47 19.07 -5.84
CA ASP A 174 2.05 19.27 -5.57
C ASP A 174 1.22 18.73 -6.74
N ILE A 175 -0.05 18.41 -6.48
CA ILE A 175 -1.01 18.02 -7.53
C ILE A 175 -0.46 16.82 -8.35
N THR A 176 0.20 15.89 -7.65
CA THR A 176 0.77 14.65 -8.19
C THR A 176 0.10 13.50 -7.47
N TYR A 177 -0.27 12.46 -8.21
CA TYR A 177 -0.99 11.31 -7.69
C TYR A 177 -0.32 10.03 -8.18
N LEU A 178 0.01 9.14 -7.26
CA LEU A 178 0.53 7.82 -7.56
C LEU A 178 -0.66 6.87 -7.65
N GLY A 179 -0.99 6.45 -8.87
CA GLY A 179 -2.12 5.57 -9.13
C GLY A 179 -1.87 4.15 -8.62
N PHE A 180 -2.96 3.49 -8.22
CA PHE A 180 -2.91 2.08 -7.85
C PHE A 180 -2.54 1.23 -9.07
N MET A 181 -1.44 0.50 -8.97
CA MET A 181 -1.01 -0.45 -10.00
C MET A 181 -1.79 -1.76 -9.86
N GLY A 182 -3.02 -1.80 -10.39
CA GLY A 182 -3.79 -3.04 -10.58
C GLY A 182 -5.30 -2.86 -10.59
N SER A 183 -6.01 -3.61 -11.45
CA SER A 183 -7.47 -3.74 -11.51
C SER A 183 -8.04 -4.55 -10.33
N ARG A 184 -7.57 -4.28 -9.11
CA ARG A 184 -7.84 -5.07 -7.91
C ARG A 184 -8.77 -4.34 -6.97
N ILE A 185 -9.57 -5.09 -6.21
CA ILE A 185 -10.43 -4.54 -5.16
C ILE A 185 -9.56 -3.80 -4.15
N ALA A 186 -9.85 -2.52 -3.93
CA ALA A 186 -9.10 -1.68 -3.01
C ALA A 186 -9.32 -2.16 -1.57
N ALA A 187 -8.24 -2.16 -0.78
CA ALA A 187 -8.26 -2.58 0.61
C ALA A 187 -7.61 -1.52 1.51
N LYS A 188 -8.17 -1.33 2.71
CA LYS A 188 -7.63 -0.49 3.79
C LYS A 188 -7.65 -1.29 5.10
N THR A 189 -6.79 -0.96 6.05
CA THR A 189 -6.83 -1.52 7.40
C THR A 189 -7.28 -0.49 8.43
N ARG A 190 -7.94 -0.99 9.50
CA ARG A 190 -8.28 -0.23 10.71
C ARG A 190 -8.19 -1.19 11.89
N GLY A 191 -7.11 -1.09 12.68
CA GLY A 191 -6.82 -2.02 13.77
C GLY A 191 -6.78 -3.48 13.29
N ASN A 192 -7.61 -4.35 13.88
CA ASN A 192 -7.74 -5.76 13.50
C ASN A 192 -8.66 -6.03 12.29
N CYS A 193 -9.13 -4.99 11.60
CA CYS A 193 -10.05 -5.09 10.48
C CYS A 193 -9.40 -4.74 9.14
N VAL A 194 -9.66 -5.56 8.11
CA VAL A 194 -9.38 -5.25 6.71
C VAL A 194 -10.69 -4.89 6.02
N ILE A 195 -10.74 -3.71 5.41
CA ILE A 195 -11.89 -3.15 4.71
C ILE A 195 -11.64 -3.24 3.21
N TYR A 196 -12.49 -3.96 2.48
CA TYR A 196 -12.51 -4.03 1.02
C TYR A 196 -13.64 -3.19 0.45
N TYR A 197 -13.34 -2.37 -0.55
CA TYR A 197 -14.34 -1.52 -1.20
C TYR A 197 -14.86 -2.16 -2.48
N LEU A 198 -16.15 -2.51 -2.48
CA LEU A 198 -16.86 -3.11 -3.61
C LEU A 198 -17.68 -2.05 -4.35
N LYS A 199 -17.84 -2.22 -5.66
CA LYS A 199 -18.62 -1.29 -6.48
C LYS A 199 -19.26 -1.97 -7.69
N GLY A 200 -20.32 -1.34 -8.19
CA GLY A 200 -20.98 -1.74 -9.43
C GLY A 200 -21.81 -3.03 -9.28
N PHE A 201 -21.88 -3.82 -10.34
CA PHE A 201 -22.57 -5.11 -10.30
C PHE A 201 -21.58 -6.22 -9.93
N LEU A 202 -21.86 -6.95 -8.85
CA LEU A 202 -20.98 -8.04 -8.42
C LEU A 202 -21.35 -9.32 -9.17
N ASP A 203 -20.44 -9.76 -10.04
CA ASP A 203 -20.54 -11.00 -10.80
C ASP A 203 -19.30 -11.89 -10.62
N GLY A 204 -19.14 -12.90 -11.48
CA GLY A 204 -18.00 -13.82 -11.42
C GLY A 204 -16.63 -13.13 -11.56
N SER A 205 -16.57 -11.92 -12.12
CA SER A 205 -15.34 -11.13 -12.25
C SER A 205 -14.76 -10.72 -10.90
N VAL A 206 -15.53 -10.75 -9.80
CA VAL A 206 -15.02 -10.51 -8.45
C VAL A 206 -13.88 -11.48 -8.10
N THR A 207 -13.91 -12.70 -8.63
CA THR A 207 -12.86 -13.72 -8.40
C THR A 207 -11.53 -13.33 -9.04
N GLU A 208 -11.57 -12.62 -10.17
CA GLU A 208 -10.37 -12.16 -10.88
C GLU A 208 -9.84 -10.83 -10.32
N GLN A 209 -10.73 -10.00 -9.78
CA GLN A 209 -10.39 -8.70 -9.20
C GLN A 209 -9.94 -8.80 -7.73
N PHE A 210 -10.35 -9.84 -7.01
CA PHE A 210 -9.99 -10.04 -5.62
C PHE A 210 -8.63 -10.74 -5.48
N ASP A 211 -7.75 -10.15 -4.68
CA ASP A 211 -6.46 -10.77 -4.36
C ASP A 211 -6.61 -11.78 -3.22
N VAL A 212 -6.97 -13.01 -3.58
CA VAL A 212 -7.12 -14.13 -2.62
C VAL A 212 -5.81 -14.40 -1.86
N MET A 213 -4.66 -14.20 -2.51
CA MET A 213 -3.36 -14.41 -1.88
C MET A 213 -3.10 -13.36 -0.82
N TYR A 214 -3.37 -12.09 -1.11
CA TYR A 214 -3.34 -10.99 -0.15
C TYR A 214 -4.25 -11.27 1.04
N HIS A 215 -5.53 -11.62 0.80
CA HIS A 215 -6.48 -11.94 1.86
C HIS A 215 -5.99 -13.09 2.76
N ARG A 216 -5.47 -14.17 2.15
CA ARG A 216 -4.90 -15.31 2.89
C ARG A 216 -3.71 -14.89 3.75
N ASN A 217 -2.88 -13.99 3.27
CA ASN A 217 -1.75 -13.49 4.05
C ASN A 217 -2.20 -12.56 5.18
N CYS A 218 -3.26 -11.77 5.00
CA CYS A 218 -3.89 -11.05 6.12
C CYS A 218 -4.38 -12.03 7.21
N LEU A 219 -4.99 -13.15 6.84
CA LEU A 219 -5.37 -14.21 7.79
C LEU A 219 -4.13 -14.77 8.53
N LYS A 220 -3.00 -14.96 7.83
CA LYS A 220 -1.73 -15.40 8.44
C LYS A 220 -1.12 -14.38 9.41
N VAL A 221 -1.22 -13.08 9.10
CA VAL A 221 -0.84 -11.98 10.01
C VAL A 221 -1.76 -11.92 11.25
N GLY A 222 -2.90 -12.60 11.17
CA GLY A 222 -3.87 -12.73 12.25
C GLY A 222 -4.97 -11.68 12.22
N PHE A 223 -5.19 -11.00 11.10
CA PHE A 223 -6.42 -10.22 10.92
C PHE A 223 -7.62 -11.15 11.07
N GLN A 224 -8.60 -10.75 11.87
CA GLN A 224 -9.79 -11.57 12.17
C GLN A 224 -11.08 -10.92 11.65
N LEU A 225 -11.06 -9.64 11.33
CA LEU A 225 -12.23 -8.93 10.83
C LEU A 225 -12.01 -8.55 9.37
N PHE A 226 -12.94 -8.93 8.50
CA PHE A 226 -12.92 -8.58 7.09
C PHE A 226 -14.26 -7.97 6.70
N MET A 227 -14.26 -6.66 6.48
CA MET A 227 -15.43 -5.88 6.11
C MET A 227 -15.43 -5.65 4.59
N PHE A 228 -16.55 -5.89 3.94
CA PHE A 228 -16.77 -5.58 2.54
C PHE A 228 -17.79 -4.44 2.43
N ASP A 229 -17.33 -3.24 2.07
CA ASP A 229 -18.20 -2.09 1.82
C ASP A 229 -18.85 -2.25 0.44
N ALA A 230 -20.15 -2.54 0.45
CA ALA A 230 -21.02 -2.71 -0.70
C ALA A 230 -21.96 -1.51 -0.93
N THR A 231 -21.72 -0.36 -0.30
CA THR A 231 -22.58 0.84 -0.43
C THR A 231 -22.71 1.31 -1.89
N ARG A 232 -21.72 1.01 -2.73
CA ARG A 232 -21.69 1.36 -4.17
C ARG A 232 -22.05 0.17 -5.08
N VAL A 233 -22.59 -0.91 -4.51
CA VAL A 233 -23.00 -2.10 -5.26
C VAL A 233 -24.46 -1.98 -5.65
N SER A 234 -24.77 -2.23 -6.92
CA SER A 234 -26.14 -2.13 -7.43
C SER A 234 -26.95 -3.41 -7.23
N SER A 235 -26.30 -4.57 -7.37
CA SER A 235 -26.85 -5.91 -7.15
C SER A 235 -25.71 -6.95 -7.25
N LEU A 236 -26.00 -8.20 -6.90
CA LEU A 236 -25.07 -9.32 -6.98
C LEU A 236 -25.71 -10.54 -7.65
N ASN A 237 -24.91 -11.36 -8.32
CA ASN A 237 -25.36 -12.63 -8.90
C ASN A 237 -24.90 -13.84 -8.08
N ILE A 238 -25.37 -15.02 -8.50
CA ILE A 238 -25.05 -16.30 -7.84
C ILE A 238 -23.55 -16.60 -7.79
N HIS A 239 -22.76 -16.15 -8.77
CA HIS A 239 -21.32 -16.37 -8.78
C HIS A 239 -20.60 -15.51 -7.74
N ALA A 240 -21.02 -14.26 -7.56
CA ALA A 240 -20.52 -13.41 -6.50
C ALA A 240 -20.92 -13.93 -5.11
N ALA A 241 -22.17 -14.38 -4.92
CA ALA A 241 -22.61 -15.02 -3.68
C ALA A 241 -21.73 -16.23 -3.33
N ASN A 242 -21.56 -17.15 -4.29
CA ASN A 242 -20.71 -18.33 -4.13
C ASN A 242 -19.24 -17.98 -3.80
N PHE A 243 -18.72 -16.90 -4.36
CA PHE A 243 -17.37 -16.42 -4.04
C PHE A 243 -17.27 -16.03 -2.56
N PHE A 244 -18.19 -15.21 -2.05
CA PHE A 244 -18.19 -14.81 -0.65
C PHE A 244 -18.43 -15.98 0.31
N SER A 245 -19.35 -16.90 0.00
CA SER A 245 -19.59 -18.09 0.83
C SER A 245 -18.34 -18.96 0.96
N ARG A 246 -17.60 -19.15 -0.14
CA ARG A 246 -16.31 -19.87 -0.13
C ARG A 246 -15.25 -19.12 0.68
N LEU A 247 -15.20 -17.80 0.54
CA LEU A 247 -14.28 -16.95 1.28
C LEU A 247 -14.54 -17.02 2.78
N SER A 248 -15.81 -16.94 3.20
CA SER A 248 -16.24 -17.05 4.60
C SER A 248 -15.89 -18.41 5.18
N THR A 249 -16.19 -19.49 4.45
CA THR A 249 -15.84 -20.85 4.88
C THR A 249 -14.33 -21.01 5.09
N ALA A 250 -13.51 -20.47 4.18
CA ALA A 250 -12.06 -20.49 4.31
C ALA A 250 -11.54 -19.62 5.46
N GLY A 251 -12.17 -18.46 5.70
CA GLY A 251 -11.83 -17.56 6.81
C GLY A 251 -12.20 -18.12 8.19
N ALA A 252 -13.30 -18.86 8.28
CA ALA A 252 -13.78 -19.47 9.52
C ALA A 252 -12.75 -20.42 10.15
N GLU A 253 -11.91 -21.08 9.35
CA GLU A 253 -10.82 -21.93 9.82
C GLU A 253 -9.76 -21.15 10.63
N TYR A 254 -9.60 -19.85 10.34
CA TYR A 254 -8.68 -18.94 11.02
C TYR A 254 -9.36 -18.15 12.14
N GLY A 255 -10.64 -18.42 12.43
CA GLY A 255 -11.45 -17.64 13.35
C GLY A 255 -11.77 -16.24 12.82
N ALA A 256 -11.76 -16.05 11.51
CA ALA A 256 -12.10 -14.78 10.89
C ALA A 256 -13.61 -14.62 10.71
N LEU A 257 -14.09 -13.40 10.95
CA LEU A 257 -15.44 -12.94 10.69
C LEU A 257 -15.45 -12.11 9.42
N ILE A 258 -16.37 -12.43 8.52
CA ILE A 258 -16.64 -11.64 7.31
C ILE A 258 -17.96 -10.90 7.47
N ALA A 259 -17.96 -9.62 7.15
CA ALA A 259 -19.16 -8.79 7.15
C ALA A 259 -19.30 -8.01 5.83
N ILE A 260 -20.54 -7.79 5.39
CA ILE A 260 -20.88 -6.94 4.26
C ILE A 260 -21.67 -5.72 4.79
N VAL A 261 -21.24 -4.52 4.39
CA VAL A 261 -21.83 -3.25 4.82
C VAL A 261 -22.49 -2.55 3.65
N GLY A 262 -23.67 -1.96 3.85
CA GLY A 262 -24.30 -1.08 2.87
C GLY A 262 -24.86 -1.80 1.64
N LEU A 263 -25.05 -3.12 1.71
CA LEU A 263 -25.70 -3.87 0.64
C LEU A 263 -27.19 -3.53 0.59
N ASP A 264 -27.68 -3.18 -0.60
CA ASP A 264 -29.12 -2.96 -0.83
C ASP A 264 -29.88 -4.30 -0.80
N MET A 265 -30.49 -4.59 0.35
CA MET A 265 -31.25 -5.81 0.59
C MET A 265 -32.54 -5.89 -0.24
N ASP A 266 -33.11 -4.76 -0.65
CA ASP A 266 -34.31 -4.71 -1.48
C ASP A 266 -34.02 -5.10 -2.94
N LYS A 267 -32.81 -4.79 -3.42
CA LYS A 267 -32.33 -5.14 -4.77
C LYS A 267 -31.59 -6.47 -4.86
N THR A 268 -31.35 -7.11 -3.73
CA THR A 268 -30.65 -8.40 -3.67
C THR A 268 -31.66 -9.54 -3.51
N PRO A 269 -31.60 -10.59 -4.35
CA PRO A 269 -32.46 -11.75 -4.17
C PRO A 269 -32.32 -12.36 -2.78
N LYS A 270 -33.45 -12.56 -2.07
CA LYS A 270 -33.47 -13.11 -0.71
C LYS A 270 -32.69 -14.41 -0.55
N ALA A 271 -32.79 -15.30 -1.54
CA ALA A 271 -32.06 -16.57 -1.55
C ALA A 271 -30.53 -16.39 -1.45
N PHE A 272 -29.97 -15.30 -2.00
CA PHE A 272 -28.54 -15.03 -1.90
C PHE A 272 -28.16 -14.45 -0.54
N VAL A 273 -29.02 -13.64 0.06
CA VAL A 273 -28.81 -13.14 1.43
C VAL A 273 -28.81 -14.31 2.41
N GLU A 274 -29.82 -15.17 2.32
CA GLU A 274 -29.93 -16.40 3.13
C GLU A 274 -28.70 -17.30 2.96
N GLU A 275 -28.21 -17.52 1.72
CA GLU A 275 -27.00 -18.32 1.45
C GLU A 275 -25.73 -17.72 2.09
N LEU A 276 -25.61 -16.40 2.12
CA LEU A 276 -24.47 -15.70 2.71
C LEU A 276 -24.54 -15.69 4.25
N GLU A 277 -25.73 -15.52 4.82
CA GLU A 277 -25.96 -15.64 6.26
C GLU A 277 -25.67 -17.07 6.75
N ASP A 278 -26.12 -18.08 6.02
CA ASP A 278 -25.83 -19.49 6.28
C ASP A 278 -24.33 -19.81 6.20
N ALA A 279 -23.58 -19.07 5.36
CA ALA A 279 -22.12 -19.14 5.29
C ALA A 279 -21.41 -18.38 6.43
N GLY A 280 -22.15 -17.76 7.35
CA GLY A 280 -21.63 -17.03 8.50
C GLY A 280 -21.25 -15.57 8.23
N ILE A 281 -21.74 -14.97 7.15
CA ILE A 281 -21.50 -13.56 6.83
C ILE A 281 -22.53 -12.68 7.53
N MET A 282 -22.06 -11.64 8.22
CA MET A 282 -22.93 -10.65 8.86
C MET A 282 -23.21 -9.46 7.94
N PHE A 283 -24.40 -8.88 8.06
CA PHE A 283 -24.81 -7.70 7.29
C PHE A 283 -25.05 -6.49 8.18
N PHE A 284 -24.58 -5.32 7.76
CA PHE A 284 -24.79 -4.06 8.45
C PHE A 284 -25.20 -2.95 7.48
N GLU A 285 -25.97 -1.99 7.96
CA GLU A 285 -26.39 -0.84 7.15
C GLU A 285 -25.23 0.12 6.89
N SER A 286 -24.39 0.38 7.91
CA SER A 286 -23.27 1.31 7.80
C SER A 286 -22.00 0.82 8.50
N GLU A 287 -20.86 1.43 8.16
CA GLU A 287 -19.57 1.16 8.82
C GLU A 287 -19.64 1.47 10.32
N THR A 288 -20.41 2.50 10.69
CA THR A 288 -20.60 2.90 12.09
C THR A 288 -21.29 1.78 12.88
N ASP A 289 -22.30 1.13 12.29
CA ASP A 289 -23.03 0.05 12.95
C ASP A 289 -22.15 -1.19 13.09
N PHE A 290 -21.35 -1.49 12.07
CA PHE A 290 -20.37 -2.58 12.11
C PHE A 290 -19.38 -2.41 13.28
N PHE A 291 -18.76 -1.24 13.43
CA PHE A 291 -17.82 -1.01 14.54
C PHE A 291 -18.50 -0.81 15.89
N ALA A 292 -19.81 -0.56 15.94
CA ALA A 292 -20.58 -0.46 17.16
C ALA A 292 -20.98 -1.83 17.75
N ASP A 293 -21.02 -2.87 16.92
CA ASP A 293 -21.42 -4.23 17.28
C ASP A 293 -20.55 -4.86 18.37
N GLU A 294 -21.19 -5.59 19.30
CA GLU A 294 -20.51 -6.18 20.46
C GLU A 294 -19.55 -7.32 20.07
N ILE A 295 -19.89 -8.13 19.05
CA ILE A 295 -19.05 -9.21 18.57
C ILE A 295 -17.82 -8.60 17.89
N VAL A 296 -18.01 -7.61 17.02
CA VAL A 296 -16.92 -6.91 16.34
C VAL A 296 -15.99 -6.25 17.35
N LYS A 297 -16.53 -5.58 18.38
CA LYS A 297 -15.75 -4.97 19.48
C LYS A 297 -14.96 -6.00 20.30
N SER A 298 -15.51 -7.19 20.51
CA SER A 298 -14.80 -8.26 21.23
C SER A 298 -13.62 -8.82 20.42
N MET A 299 -13.72 -8.78 19.09
CA MET A 299 -12.70 -9.30 18.17
C MET A 299 -11.65 -8.24 17.77
N THR A 300 -11.95 -6.94 17.88
CA THR A 300 -10.94 -5.88 17.72
C THR A 300 -9.86 -5.94 18.81
N GLY A 301 -10.16 -6.52 19.98
CA GLY A 301 -9.23 -6.70 21.10
C GLY A 301 -8.46 -8.04 21.16
N GLY A 302 -8.41 -8.83 20.08
CA GLY A 302 -7.40 -9.89 19.93
C GLY A 302 -7.69 -11.27 20.58
N GLY A 303 -8.96 -11.67 20.73
CA GLY A 303 -9.34 -12.82 21.58
C GLY A 303 -9.24 -14.25 21.01
N ALA A 304 -8.89 -14.50 19.74
CA ALA A 304 -8.93 -15.88 19.20
C ALA A 304 -7.58 -16.39 18.68
N ALA A 305 -7.12 -17.53 19.22
CA ALA A 305 -5.95 -18.25 18.75
C ALA A 305 -6.21 -18.90 17.38
N VAL A 306 -5.33 -18.63 16.41
CA VAL A 306 -5.39 -19.20 15.04
C VAL A 306 -5.17 -20.72 15.11
N LYS A 307 -6.11 -21.51 14.56
CA LYS A 307 -6.24 -22.95 14.88
C LYS A 307 -5.45 -23.98 14.05
N LYS A 308 -4.79 -23.71 12.90
CA LYS A 308 -3.80 -24.68 12.32
C LYS A 308 -2.94 -24.26 11.11
N GLU A 309 -1.90 -25.09 10.90
CA GLU A 309 -0.80 -25.13 9.89
C GLU A 309 -0.17 -23.79 9.50
N ARG A 310 0.56 -23.23 10.47
CA ARG A 310 1.50 -22.15 10.19
C ARG A 310 2.77 -22.74 9.55
N ASN A 311 3.29 -22.06 8.53
CA ASN A 311 4.48 -22.47 7.79
C ASN A 311 5.67 -22.64 8.74
N ARG A 312 6.64 -23.47 8.36
CA ARG A 312 7.91 -23.59 9.09
C ARG A 312 8.92 -22.61 8.52
N LEU A 313 9.80 -22.11 9.37
CA LEU A 313 10.93 -21.26 8.97
C LEU A 313 11.75 -21.94 7.87
N THR A 314 11.85 -21.31 6.71
CA THR A 314 12.56 -21.88 5.56
C THR A 314 13.98 -21.33 5.46
N LYS A 315 14.94 -22.14 4.98
CA LYS A 315 16.32 -21.69 4.76
C LYS A 315 16.43 -20.44 3.87
N PRO A 316 15.64 -20.30 2.78
CA PRO A 316 15.65 -19.08 1.95
C PRO A 316 15.28 -17.81 2.73
N VAL A 317 14.27 -17.87 3.60
CA VAL A 317 13.85 -16.73 4.42
C VAL A 317 14.95 -16.33 5.41
N VAL A 318 15.55 -17.32 6.11
CA VAL A 318 16.65 -17.07 7.05
C VAL A 318 17.89 -16.50 6.35
N ALA A 319 18.20 -16.98 5.14
CA ALA A 319 19.34 -16.47 4.36
C ALA A 319 19.16 -15.00 3.96
N ARG A 320 17.92 -14.50 3.89
CA ARG A 320 17.59 -13.11 3.56
C ARG A 320 17.28 -12.23 4.77
N LEU A 321 17.34 -12.78 5.99
CA LEU A 321 17.17 -12.03 7.24
C LEU A 321 18.01 -10.74 7.30
N PRO A 322 19.30 -10.72 6.89
CA PRO A 322 20.09 -9.49 6.92
C PRO A 322 19.43 -8.34 6.17
N VAL A 323 18.78 -8.61 5.02
CA VAL A 323 18.11 -7.57 4.23
C VAL A 323 16.98 -6.91 5.01
N PHE A 324 16.16 -7.70 5.71
CA PHE A 324 15.06 -7.16 6.51
C PHE A 324 15.56 -6.42 7.75
N VAL A 325 16.62 -6.93 8.39
CA VAL A 325 17.25 -6.30 9.55
C VAL A 325 17.87 -4.96 9.16
N ASP A 326 18.62 -4.91 8.05
CA ASP A 326 19.26 -3.70 7.54
C ASP A 326 18.19 -2.66 7.18
N ALA A 327 17.10 -3.07 6.51
CA ALA A 327 15.97 -2.19 6.22
C ALA A 327 15.30 -1.61 7.49
N ALA A 328 15.17 -2.42 8.55
CA ALA A 328 14.64 -1.97 9.84
C ALA A 328 15.60 -1.01 10.54
N MET A 329 16.89 -1.34 10.57
CA MET A 329 17.92 -0.55 11.23
C MET A 329 18.11 0.79 10.56
N ASP A 330 18.29 0.82 9.24
CA ASP A 330 18.44 2.07 8.50
C ASP A 330 17.25 3.01 8.70
N THR A 331 16.03 2.47 8.66
CA THR A 331 14.81 3.28 8.84
C THR A 331 14.73 3.84 10.26
N LEU A 332 14.96 3.01 11.28
CA LEU A 332 14.92 3.46 12.68
C LEU A 332 16.04 4.44 13.01
N GLN A 333 17.26 4.18 12.55
CA GLN A 333 18.40 5.08 12.77
C GLN A 333 18.15 6.43 12.09
N MET A 334 17.58 6.44 10.88
CA MET A 334 17.18 7.67 10.18
C MET A 334 16.13 8.46 10.97
N MET A 335 15.09 7.78 11.45
CA MET A 335 13.96 8.46 12.10
C MET A 335 14.27 8.94 13.52
N THR A 336 15.11 8.20 14.25
CA THR A 336 15.46 8.52 15.64
C THR A 336 16.75 9.33 15.76
N ASN A 337 17.56 9.39 14.69
CA ASN A 337 18.94 9.88 14.71
C ASN A 337 19.82 9.19 15.79
N MET A 338 19.49 7.93 16.12
CA MET A 338 20.23 7.10 17.07
C MET A 338 20.97 5.98 16.36
N ILE A 339 22.02 5.47 16.99
CA ILE A 339 22.75 4.30 16.49
C ILE A 339 22.22 3.05 17.20
N ALA A 340 21.87 2.04 16.41
CA ALA A 340 21.42 0.75 16.92
C ALA A 340 22.64 -0.13 17.26
N VAL A 341 22.64 -0.74 18.44
CA VAL A 341 23.65 -1.75 18.82
C VAL A 341 22.98 -3.11 18.86
N LYS A 342 23.45 -4.05 18.03
CA LYS A 342 22.97 -5.44 18.05
C LYS A 342 23.43 -6.14 19.32
N GLU A 343 22.50 -6.70 20.08
CA GLU A 343 22.80 -7.43 21.31
C GLU A 343 22.95 -8.93 21.03
N ASP A 344 21.90 -9.57 20.51
CA ASP A 344 21.92 -10.99 20.18
C ASP A 344 21.00 -11.35 19.00
N MET A 345 21.12 -12.60 18.55
CA MET A 345 20.28 -13.21 17.53
C MET A 345 20.02 -14.67 17.88
N LYS A 346 18.76 -15.07 17.99
CA LYS A 346 18.34 -16.42 18.39
C LYS A 346 17.19 -16.92 17.53
N ILE A 347 17.21 -18.22 17.22
CA ILE A 347 16.06 -18.91 16.63
C ILE A 347 15.24 -19.50 17.78
N GLN A 348 14.12 -18.88 18.09
CA GLN A 348 13.30 -19.21 19.25
C GLN A 348 11.86 -18.74 19.05
N PRO A 349 10.89 -19.23 19.85
CA PRO A 349 9.61 -18.55 20.02
C PRO A 349 9.83 -17.11 20.49
N LEU A 350 8.88 -16.23 20.20
CA LEU A 350 8.98 -14.82 20.60
C LEU A 350 9.15 -14.72 22.12
N VAL A 351 10.24 -14.08 22.56
CA VAL A 351 10.46 -13.72 23.96
C VAL A 351 10.56 -12.20 24.04
N THR A 352 9.61 -11.57 24.72
CA THR A 352 9.62 -10.13 24.95
C THR A 352 10.24 -9.81 26.30
N ALA A 353 11.05 -8.75 26.35
CA ALA A 353 11.64 -8.23 27.57
C ALA A 353 11.43 -6.71 27.58
N GLY A 354 10.70 -6.20 28.57
CA GLY A 354 10.39 -4.78 28.70
C GLY A 354 9.04 -4.52 29.35
N LYS A 355 8.75 -3.24 29.60
CA LYS A 355 7.43 -2.74 29.99
C LYS A 355 6.93 -1.78 28.92
N ASP A 356 5.61 -1.64 28.80
CA ASP A 356 4.94 -0.72 27.88
C ASP A 356 5.40 -0.88 26.42
N LEU A 357 5.40 -2.14 25.96
CA LEU A 357 5.81 -2.52 24.61
C LEU A 357 4.63 -2.40 23.64
N MET A 358 4.90 -1.82 22.47
CA MET A 358 4.01 -1.80 21.33
C MET A 358 4.59 -2.67 20.22
N ALA A 359 3.72 -3.26 19.42
CA ALA A 359 4.14 -4.06 18.29
C ALA A 359 3.31 -3.78 17.04
N SER A 360 3.94 -3.97 15.89
CA SER A 360 3.24 -4.05 14.62
C SER A 360 3.91 -5.08 13.71
N SER A 361 3.14 -5.65 12.81
CA SER A 361 3.62 -6.67 11.89
C SER A 361 3.12 -6.48 10.47
N VAL A 362 3.84 -7.08 9.53
CA VAL A 362 3.51 -7.11 8.11
C VAL A 362 3.95 -8.44 7.53
N ALA A 363 3.06 -9.10 6.78
CA ALA A 363 3.45 -10.28 6.02
C ALA A 363 3.98 -9.91 4.66
N PHE A 364 4.87 -10.75 4.15
CA PHE A 364 5.36 -10.72 2.79
C PHE A 364 5.20 -12.09 2.13
N TYR A 365 5.07 -12.09 0.81
CA TYR A 365 4.83 -13.30 0.02
C TYR A 365 5.31 -13.14 -1.42
N GLY A 366 5.67 -14.24 -2.07
CA GLY A 366 6.22 -14.23 -3.43
C GLY A 366 7.22 -15.37 -3.56
N ASP A 367 8.44 -15.07 -3.97
CA ASP A 367 9.55 -16.04 -4.01
C ASP A 367 9.92 -16.56 -2.62
N ILE A 368 9.68 -15.74 -1.59
CA ILE A 368 9.75 -16.10 -0.17
C ILE A 368 8.48 -15.59 0.54
N GLU A 369 8.10 -16.26 1.61
CA GLU A 369 6.97 -15.87 2.46
C GLU A 369 7.36 -15.85 3.94
N GLY A 370 6.74 -14.94 4.69
CA GLY A 370 6.95 -14.78 6.12
C GLY A 370 6.30 -13.51 6.65
N MET A 371 6.57 -13.21 7.91
CA MET A 371 6.05 -12.03 8.60
C MET A 371 7.18 -11.36 9.38
N VAL A 372 7.32 -10.05 9.16
CA VAL A 372 8.18 -9.17 9.94
C VAL A 372 7.36 -8.57 11.06
N THR A 373 7.88 -8.64 12.28
CA THR A 373 7.28 -8.01 13.46
C THR A 373 8.31 -7.12 14.13
N LEU A 374 7.93 -5.88 14.41
CA LEU A 374 8.74 -4.94 15.17
C LEU A 374 8.10 -4.74 16.55
N ILE A 375 8.93 -4.79 17.60
CA ILE A 375 8.48 -4.67 18.98
C ILE A 375 9.40 -3.69 19.70
N MET A 376 8.81 -2.67 20.32
CA MET A 376 9.58 -1.64 21.02
C MET A 376 8.76 -0.93 22.10
N PRO A 377 9.41 -0.32 23.11
CA PRO A 377 8.72 0.50 24.11
C PRO A 377 8.01 1.70 23.50
N LYS A 378 6.89 2.11 24.11
CA LYS A 378 6.12 3.31 23.72
C LYS A 378 6.99 4.55 23.53
N LYS A 379 7.98 4.77 24.40
CA LYS A 379 8.94 5.88 24.27
C LYS A 379 9.78 5.84 23.00
N LEU A 380 10.17 4.64 22.54
CA LEU A 380 10.90 4.49 21.28
C LEU A 380 9.96 4.68 20.09
N VAL A 381 8.71 4.23 20.18
CA VAL A 381 7.67 4.53 19.17
C VAL A 381 7.50 6.03 19.01
N GLN A 382 7.28 6.76 20.12
CA GLN A 382 7.11 8.21 20.10
C GLN A 382 8.25 8.93 19.39
N ARG A 383 9.50 8.58 19.72
CA ARG A 383 10.68 9.17 19.08
C ARG A 383 10.79 8.78 17.60
N SER A 384 10.60 7.50 17.27
CA SER A 384 10.72 7.00 15.89
C SER A 384 9.60 7.53 14.99
N CYS A 385 8.42 7.75 15.56
CA CYS A 385 7.23 8.17 14.82
C CYS A 385 7.00 9.68 14.86
N MET A 386 7.85 10.47 15.53
CA MET A 386 7.70 11.92 15.62
C MET A 386 7.69 12.58 14.23
N LEU A 387 8.45 12.03 13.27
CA LEU A 387 8.43 12.49 11.87
C LEU A 387 7.11 12.15 11.13
N LEU A 388 6.42 11.08 11.53
CA LEU A 388 5.16 10.64 10.93
C LEU A 388 3.95 11.36 11.53
N VAL A 389 3.94 11.51 12.87
CA VAL A 389 2.85 12.12 13.64
C VAL A 389 2.95 13.65 13.65
N GLY A 390 4.17 14.20 13.57
CA GLY A 390 4.43 15.65 13.54
C GLY A 390 4.46 16.32 14.91
N GLU A 391 3.87 15.72 15.94
CA GLU A 391 3.91 16.14 17.35
C GLU A 391 4.10 14.95 18.29
N GLU A 392 4.58 15.20 19.52
CA GLU A 392 4.58 14.17 20.57
C GLU A 392 3.12 13.87 20.94
N SER A 393 2.70 12.63 20.67
CA SER A 393 1.39 12.12 21.08
C SER A 393 1.57 10.99 22.07
N ASP A 394 0.73 10.98 23.11
CA ASP A 394 0.58 9.87 24.05
C ASP A 394 -0.60 8.95 23.69
N ASP A 395 -1.36 9.31 22.65
CA ASP A 395 -2.51 8.56 22.17
C ASP A 395 -2.06 7.23 21.54
N GLU A 396 -2.56 6.12 22.09
CA GLU A 396 -2.16 4.77 21.68
C GLU A 396 -2.65 4.40 20.28
N GLU A 397 -3.79 4.93 19.82
CA GLU A 397 -4.27 4.70 18.46
C GLU A 397 -3.34 5.42 17.47
N VAL A 398 -3.01 6.68 17.74
CA VAL A 398 -2.11 7.48 16.89
C VAL A 398 -0.71 6.85 16.82
N LEU A 399 -0.18 6.39 17.96
CA LEU A 399 1.12 5.72 18.01
C LEU A 399 1.09 4.33 17.35
N GLY A 400 -0.02 3.60 17.49
CA GLY A 400 -0.22 2.30 16.83
C GLY A 400 -0.27 2.41 15.31
N ASP A 401 -0.97 3.43 14.80
CA ASP A 401 -1.02 3.73 13.37
C ASP A 401 0.36 4.15 12.85
N ALA A 402 1.07 5.02 13.58
CA ALA A 402 2.40 5.44 13.17
C ALA A 402 3.43 4.29 13.20
N LEU A 403 3.36 3.41 14.20
CA LEU A 403 4.15 2.18 14.25
C LEU A 403 3.82 1.25 13.08
N SER A 404 2.57 1.20 12.65
CA SER A 404 2.15 0.40 11.50
C SER A 404 2.70 0.96 10.19
N GLU A 405 2.68 2.28 10.02
CA GLU A 405 3.35 2.93 8.90
C GLU A 405 4.86 2.68 8.91
N LEU A 406 5.51 2.74 10.07
CA LEU A 406 6.92 2.41 10.22
C LEU A 406 7.22 0.97 9.76
N VAL A 407 6.43 -0.01 10.20
CA VAL A 407 6.58 -1.40 9.77
C VAL A 407 6.37 -1.56 8.27
N ASN A 408 5.38 -0.86 7.71
CA ASN A 408 5.11 -0.86 6.28
C ASN A 408 6.27 -0.28 5.46
N ILE A 409 6.90 0.81 5.94
CA ILE A 409 8.12 1.39 5.35
C ILE A 409 9.26 0.37 5.37
N VAL A 410 9.49 -0.29 6.51
CA VAL A 410 10.53 -1.33 6.64
C VAL A 410 10.29 -2.48 5.67
N ALA A 411 9.04 -2.95 5.54
CA ALA A 411 8.67 -3.98 4.58
C ALA A 411 8.83 -3.52 3.12
N GLY A 412 8.42 -2.29 2.80
CA GLY A 412 8.58 -1.67 1.49
C GLY A 412 10.05 -1.59 1.08
N LYS A 413 10.91 -1.07 1.97
CA LYS A 413 12.35 -1.02 1.76
C LYS A 413 12.96 -2.41 1.61
N SER A 414 12.56 -3.36 2.44
CA SER A 414 12.99 -4.76 2.32
C SER A 414 12.62 -5.35 0.96
N LYS A 415 11.41 -5.07 0.46
CA LYS A 415 10.95 -5.47 -0.87
C LYS A 415 11.84 -4.88 -1.97
N THR A 416 12.13 -3.59 -1.93
CA THR A 416 13.03 -2.94 -2.91
C THR A 416 14.42 -3.57 -2.91
N MET A 417 15.01 -3.78 -1.72
CA MET A 417 16.33 -4.41 -1.57
C MET A 417 16.34 -5.87 -2.05
N LEU A 418 15.25 -6.60 -1.85
CA LEU A 418 15.11 -7.97 -2.34
C LEU A 418 14.95 -8.02 -3.86
N GLN A 419 14.22 -7.07 -4.45
CA GLN A 419 14.08 -6.95 -5.90
C GLN A 419 15.42 -6.67 -6.58
N GLU A 420 16.27 -5.82 -5.99
CA GLU A 420 17.65 -5.61 -6.46
C GLU A 420 18.48 -6.91 -6.47
N ALA A 421 18.12 -7.87 -5.61
CA ALA A 421 18.74 -9.20 -5.51
C ALA A 421 17.96 -10.30 -6.27
N ASP A 422 17.09 -9.93 -7.21
CA ASP A 422 16.24 -10.80 -8.03
C ASP A 422 15.26 -11.68 -7.22
N VAL A 423 14.79 -11.18 -6.07
CA VAL A 423 13.78 -11.80 -5.23
C VAL A 423 12.54 -10.92 -5.19
N ASN A 424 11.45 -11.41 -5.76
CA ASN A 424 10.19 -10.68 -5.86
C ASN A 424 9.25 -11.05 -4.71
N ILE A 425 8.95 -10.07 -3.87
CA ILE A 425 7.94 -10.19 -2.82
C ILE A 425 6.88 -9.09 -2.95
N ASN A 426 5.69 -9.38 -2.47
CA ASN A 426 4.62 -8.45 -2.15
C ASN A 426 4.43 -8.42 -0.64
N ILE A 427 3.84 -7.34 -0.14
CA ILE A 427 3.63 -7.11 1.29
C ILE A 427 2.14 -6.87 1.56
N THR A 428 1.67 -7.26 2.74
CA THR A 428 0.31 -6.96 3.19
C THR A 428 0.23 -5.56 3.79
N LEU A 429 -0.98 -5.09 4.13
CA LEU A 429 -1.10 -3.95 5.03
C LEU A 429 -0.58 -4.33 6.44
N PRO A 430 -0.03 -3.36 7.17
CA PRO A 430 0.48 -3.58 8.52
C PRO A 430 -0.67 -3.78 9.52
N ARG A 431 -0.40 -4.54 10.58
CA ARG A 431 -1.29 -4.75 11.73
C ARG A 431 -0.63 -4.24 13.00
N SER A 432 -1.22 -3.24 13.64
CA SER A 432 -0.86 -2.84 15.01
C SER A 432 -1.44 -3.81 16.04
N TYR A 433 -0.70 -4.04 17.12
CA TYR A 433 -1.16 -4.78 18.28
C TYR A 433 -1.29 -3.84 19.47
N THR A 434 -2.47 -3.83 20.08
CA THR A 434 -2.77 -3.08 21.31
C THR A 434 -2.13 -3.71 22.54
N SER A 435 -1.92 -5.04 22.52
CA SER A 435 -1.21 -5.77 23.57
C SER A 435 -0.18 -6.74 22.99
N ILE A 436 0.93 -6.92 23.72
CA ILE A 436 1.91 -7.98 23.43
C ILE A 436 1.30 -9.37 23.60
N ASP A 437 0.28 -9.52 24.44
CA ASP A 437 -0.41 -10.79 24.60
C ASP A 437 -1.13 -11.20 23.30
N ASP A 438 -1.74 -10.24 22.59
CA ASP A 438 -2.39 -10.46 21.29
C ASP A 438 -1.37 -10.92 20.23
N LEU A 439 -0.20 -10.29 20.23
CA LEU A 439 0.91 -10.69 19.37
C LEU A 439 1.39 -12.10 19.74
N THR A 440 1.54 -12.39 21.03
CA THR A 440 2.04 -13.68 21.52
C THR A 440 1.06 -14.80 21.18
N ALA A 441 -0.25 -14.58 21.30
CA ALA A 441 -1.28 -15.49 20.83
C ALA A 441 -1.23 -15.68 19.29
N THR A 442 -0.98 -14.58 18.56
CA THR A 442 -0.78 -14.63 17.10
C THR A 442 0.49 -15.40 16.71
N LEU A 443 1.52 -15.43 17.55
CA LEU A 443 2.79 -16.10 17.30
C LEU A 443 2.96 -17.43 18.05
N GLU A 444 1.94 -17.87 18.80
CA GLU A 444 2.06 -19.02 19.69
C GLU A 444 2.47 -20.29 18.94
N GLY A 445 3.50 -20.98 19.44
CA GLY A 445 4.03 -22.20 18.83
C GLY A 445 4.85 -21.99 17.55
N LEU A 446 5.05 -20.76 17.08
CA LEU A 446 5.96 -20.46 15.97
C LEU A 446 7.40 -20.29 16.43
N GLN A 447 8.33 -20.93 15.71
CA GLN A 447 9.74 -20.57 15.79
C GLN A 447 10.06 -19.51 14.75
N GLY A 448 10.62 -18.40 15.20
CA GLY A 448 11.10 -17.32 14.38
C GLY A 448 12.58 -17.04 14.62
N VAL A 449 13.11 -16.05 13.90
CA VAL A 449 14.41 -15.46 14.21
C VAL A 449 14.17 -14.16 14.96
N GLN A 450 14.59 -14.12 16.22
CA GLN A 450 14.60 -12.92 17.04
C GLN A 450 15.98 -12.28 16.96
N VAL A 451 16.01 -10.98 16.69
CA VAL A 451 17.22 -10.15 16.74
C VAL A 451 16.94 -8.98 17.66
N ASN A 452 17.72 -8.88 18.74
CA ASN A 452 17.55 -7.82 19.73
C ASN A 452 18.60 -6.73 19.52
N PHE A 453 18.16 -5.48 19.65
CA PHE A 453 18.98 -4.29 19.56
C PHE A 453 18.70 -3.35 20.74
N SER A 454 19.66 -2.48 21.00
CA SER A 454 19.53 -1.37 21.92
C SER A 454 19.70 -0.04 21.18
N PHE A 455 18.74 0.87 21.33
CA PHE A 455 18.79 2.24 20.83
C PHE A 455 18.86 3.18 22.04
N ASP A 456 20.04 3.71 22.37
CA ASP A 456 20.20 4.62 23.53
C ASP A 456 19.52 4.10 24.82
N GLN A 457 19.76 2.81 25.13
CA GLN A 457 19.18 2.06 26.26
C GLN A 457 17.70 1.64 26.11
N TYR A 458 17.03 1.96 25.00
CA TYR A 458 15.71 1.41 24.68
C TYR A 458 15.85 0.06 23.98
N PRO A 459 15.23 -1.02 24.50
CA PRO A 459 15.22 -2.31 23.83
C PRO A 459 14.37 -2.24 22.56
N PHE A 460 14.85 -2.89 21.50
CA PHE A 460 14.12 -3.10 20.26
C PHE A 460 14.27 -4.55 19.85
N THR A 461 13.16 -5.20 19.51
CA THR A 461 13.16 -6.58 19.04
C THR A 461 12.61 -6.63 17.62
N PHE A 462 13.44 -7.11 16.71
CA PHE A 462 13.03 -7.52 15.37
C PHE A 462 12.74 -9.03 15.40
N TYR A 463 11.56 -9.42 14.94
CA TYR A 463 11.18 -10.83 14.87
C TYR A 463 10.73 -11.21 13.47
N LEU A 464 11.38 -12.21 12.89
CA LEU A 464 11.01 -12.80 11.60
C LEU A 464 10.36 -14.16 11.83
N SER A 465 9.12 -14.29 11.42
CA SER A 465 8.35 -15.53 11.50
C SER A 465 7.93 -16.02 10.11
N PRO A 466 7.66 -17.33 9.96
CA PRO A 466 7.25 -17.92 8.68
C PRO A 466 5.79 -17.68 8.29
#